data_AF-A0AAE1JL56-F1
#
_entry.id   AF-A0AAE1JL56-F1
#
_cell.length_a   1.000
_cell.length_b   1.000
_cell.length_c   1.000
_cell.angle_alpha   90.00
_cell.angle_beta   90.00
_cell.angle_gamma   90.00
#
_symmetry.space_group_name_H-M   'P 1'
#
loop_
_entity.id
_entity.type
_entity.pdbx_description
1 polymer ?
#
loop_
_entity_poly.entity_id
_entity_poly.type
_entity_poly.pdbx_seq_one_letter_code
_entity_poly.pdbx_strand_id
1 'polypeptide(L)'
;MSKKFYWNCRGACDGRLIRNLRLAWRNSCPDFLILAETKSENASLVRRLESLGFDGSAFIPSVGRSGGLCAVWRSEKVNVAVLKLNRQYFHFKCSFVGQPVFLLTAIYAVPVPHLKQELWADLRSLAALIFSPWVVVGDFNDIASMDERIGGSSPNESRMKTFQDRI
;
A
#
# COMPACT_ATOMS: atom_id res chain seq x y z
N MET A 1 15.75 9.48 -9.76
CA MET A 1 14.59 10.16 -9.13
C MET A 1 13.65 9.06 -8.62
N SER A 2 13.48 8.91 -7.31
CA SER A 2 12.60 7.89 -6.73
C SER A 2 11.13 8.32 -6.90
N LYS A 3 10.41 7.71 -7.85
CA LYS A 3 8.94 7.86 -7.92
C LYS A 3 8.35 7.03 -6.79
N LYS A 4 7.96 7.67 -5.68
CA LYS A 4 7.27 7.01 -4.57
C LYS A 4 5.80 6.79 -4.94
N PHE A 5 5.41 5.54 -5.13
CA PHE A 5 4.03 5.14 -5.44
C PHE A 5 3.30 4.58 -4.21
N TYR A 6 3.97 4.39 -3.08
CA TYR A 6 3.38 3.97 -1.81
C TYR A 6 3.78 4.93 -0.68
N TRP A 7 2.82 5.32 0.17
CA TRP A 7 3.07 6.14 1.35
C TRP A 7 2.12 5.79 2.51
N ASN A 8 2.67 5.27 3.61
CA ASN A 8 1.99 5.27 4.90
C ASN A 8 1.90 6.71 5.45
N CYS A 9 0.71 7.31 5.37
CA CYS A 9 0.49 8.72 5.68
C CYS A 9 0.14 8.99 7.15
N ARG A 10 -0.13 7.94 7.94
CA ARG A 10 -0.52 8.00 9.37
C ARG A 10 -1.73 8.92 9.67
N GLY A 11 -2.56 9.20 8.67
CA GLY A 11 -3.80 9.97 8.77
C GLY A 11 -3.97 10.94 7.61
N ALA A 12 -5.12 10.87 6.93
CA ALA A 12 -5.46 11.69 5.78
C ALA A 12 -6.45 12.83 6.10
N CYS A 13 -7.08 12.79 7.27
CA CYS A 13 -8.21 13.67 7.62
C CYS A 13 -7.83 15.11 7.97
N ASP A 14 -6.57 15.44 8.27
CA ASP A 14 -6.23 16.73 8.91
C ASP A 14 -6.09 17.93 7.95
N GLY A 15 -6.47 17.77 6.68
CA GLY A 15 -6.31 18.82 5.67
C GLY A 15 -4.88 18.95 5.12
N ARG A 16 -3.83 18.60 5.89
CA ARG A 16 -2.42 18.74 5.50
C ARG A 16 -1.95 17.67 4.53
N LEU A 17 -2.66 16.55 4.38
CA LEU A 17 -2.26 15.49 3.43
C LEU A 17 -2.05 16.04 2.02
N ILE A 18 -3.01 16.80 1.47
CA ILE A 18 -2.92 17.37 0.12
C ILE A 18 -1.74 18.35 0.03
N ARG A 19 -1.52 19.16 1.07
CA ARG A 19 -0.37 20.07 1.15
C ARG A 19 0.95 19.29 1.15
N ASN A 20 1.05 18.24 1.95
CA ASN A 20 2.25 17.42 2.08
C ASN A 20 2.53 16.64 0.79
N LEU A 21 1.48 16.14 0.12
CA LEU A 21 1.57 15.53 -1.21
C LEU A 21 2.10 16.53 -2.23
N ARG A 22 1.54 17.74 -2.30
CA ARG A 22 2.05 18.80 -3.19
C ARG A 22 3.51 19.17 -2.91
N LEU A 23 3.90 19.24 -1.64
CA LEU A 23 5.30 19.47 -1.24
C LEU A 23 6.22 18.31 -1.65
N ALA A 24 5.76 17.07 -1.50
CA ALA A 24 6.51 15.88 -1.89
C ALA A 24 6.62 15.74 -3.42
N TRP A 25 5.61 16.17 -4.17
CA TRP A 25 5.53 16.06 -5.62
C TRP A 25 6.25 17.18 -6.39
N ARG A 26 6.92 18.11 -5.69
CA ARG A 26 7.56 19.32 -6.28
C ARG A 26 8.20 19.10 -7.65
N ASN A 27 8.86 17.95 -7.86
CA ASN A 27 9.53 17.63 -9.13
C ASN A 27 9.03 16.34 -9.80
N SER A 28 8.04 15.62 -9.23
CA SER A 28 7.51 14.37 -9.78
C SER A 28 6.20 13.98 -9.12
N CYS A 29 5.08 14.29 -9.77
CA CYS A 29 3.78 13.78 -9.37
C CYS A 29 3.63 12.32 -9.86
N PRO A 30 3.27 11.36 -8.99
CA PRO A 30 3.09 9.98 -9.39
C PRO A 30 1.83 9.82 -10.25
N ASP A 31 1.90 8.93 -11.24
CA ASP A 31 0.75 8.54 -12.07
C ASP A 31 -0.12 7.48 -11.40
N PHE A 32 0.44 6.81 -10.38
CA PHE A 32 -0.24 5.86 -9.51
C PHE A 32 0.28 6.02 -8.09
N LEU A 33 -0.62 6.21 -7.14
CA LEU A 33 -0.33 6.41 -5.72
C LEU A 33 -1.18 5.49 -4.85
N ILE A 34 -0.55 4.95 -3.82
CA ILE A 34 -1.15 4.16 -2.77
C ILE A 34 -0.84 4.82 -1.43
N LEU A 35 -1.88 5.08 -0.66
CA LEU A 35 -1.84 5.64 0.67
C LEU A 35 -2.29 4.59 1.68
N ALA A 36 -1.49 4.39 2.72
CA ALA A 36 -1.82 3.55 3.86
C ALA A 36 -2.00 4.37 5.14
N GLU A 37 -2.70 3.79 6.12
CA GLU A 37 -3.18 4.46 7.34
C GLU A 37 -3.94 5.76 7.03
N THR A 38 -4.88 5.70 6.09
CA THR A 38 -5.66 6.89 5.74
C THR A 38 -6.52 7.39 6.91
N LYS A 39 -6.90 6.50 7.85
CA LYS A 39 -7.80 6.82 8.98
C LYS A 39 -9.10 7.49 8.51
N SER A 40 -9.51 7.19 7.28
CA SER A 40 -10.72 7.71 6.65
C SER A 40 -11.75 6.59 6.60
N GLU A 41 -12.91 6.81 7.22
CA GLU A 41 -14.02 5.85 7.21
C GLU A 41 -14.86 5.98 5.93
N ASN A 42 -14.77 7.12 5.24
CA ASN A 42 -15.53 7.40 4.03
C ASN A 42 -14.63 7.81 2.87
N ALA A 43 -15.21 7.80 1.67
CA ALA A 43 -14.51 8.11 0.42
C ALA A 43 -14.27 9.63 0.20
N SER A 44 -14.43 10.49 1.20
CA SER A 44 -14.13 11.93 1.05
C SER A 44 -12.67 12.19 0.67
N LEU A 45 -11.75 11.32 1.12
CA LEU A 45 -10.35 11.34 0.70
C LEU A 45 -10.21 11.18 -0.82
N VAL A 46 -10.96 10.26 -1.42
CA VAL A 46 -10.91 9.99 -2.86
C VAL A 46 -11.24 11.27 -3.63
N ARG A 47 -12.33 11.96 -3.26
CA ARG A 47 -12.73 13.24 -3.89
C ARG A 47 -11.65 14.32 -3.81
N ARG A 48 -10.91 14.38 -2.70
CA ARG A 48 -9.79 15.34 -2.56
C ARG A 48 -8.63 14.96 -3.47
N LEU A 49 -8.37 13.67 -3.66
CA LEU A 49 -7.32 13.19 -4.57
C LEU A 49 -7.75 13.36 -6.04
N GLU A 50 -9.03 13.19 -6.38
CA GLU A 50 -9.56 13.46 -7.72
C GLU A 50 -9.28 14.91 -8.15
N SER A 51 -9.37 15.88 -7.22
CA SER A 51 -9.01 17.29 -7.48
C SER A 51 -7.53 17.51 -7.88
N LEU A 52 -6.68 16.49 -7.77
CA LEU A 52 -5.27 16.49 -8.18
C LEU A 52 -5.05 15.82 -9.55
N GLY A 53 -6.14 15.52 -10.26
CA GLY A 53 -6.13 14.95 -11.61
C GLY A 53 -6.03 13.42 -11.65
N PHE A 54 -6.37 12.72 -10.56
CA PHE A 54 -6.59 11.28 -10.58
C PHE A 54 -8.05 11.01 -10.96
N ASP A 55 -8.27 10.04 -11.85
CA ASP A 55 -9.61 9.69 -12.36
C ASP A 55 -10.00 8.24 -12.04
N GLY A 56 -9.04 7.41 -11.61
CA GLY A 56 -9.28 6.07 -11.11
C GLY A 56 -8.94 5.94 -9.63
N SER A 57 -9.70 5.13 -8.90
CA SER A 57 -9.48 4.91 -7.47
C SER A 57 -9.94 3.54 -6.97
N ALA A 58 -9.33 3.10 -5.87
CA ALA A 58 -9.80 2.00 -5.04
C ALA A 58 -9.63 2.39 -3.56
N PHE A 59 -10.58 2.01 -2.73
CA PHE A 59 -10.64 2.46 -1.35
C PHE A 59 -11.06 1.34 -0.40
N ILE A 60 -10.34 1.24 0.71
CA ILE A 60 -10.68 0.39 1.85
C ILE A 60 -10.83 1.34 3.05
N PRO A 61 -12.01 1.41 3.68
CA PRO A 61 -12.23 2.31 4.83
C PRO A 61 -11.39 1.88 6.03
N SER A 62 -11.06 2.85 6.90
CA SER A 62 -10.55 2.54 8.23
C SER A 62 -11.66 2.01 9.14
N VAL A 63 -11.27 1.27 10.17
CA VAL A 63 -12.17 0.91 11.27
C VAL A 63 -11.82 1.80 12.45
N GLY A 64 -12.67 2.79 12.72
CA GLY A 64 -12.34 3.87 13.65
C GLY A 64 -11.05 4.58 13.22
N ARG A 65 -10.11 4.71 14.17
CA ARG A 65 -8.81 5.37 13.96
C ARG A 65 -7.71 4.46 13.38
N SER A 66 -8.06 3.25 12.95
CA SER A 66 -7.10 2.22 12.58
C SER A 66 -7.22 1.81 11.11
N GLY A 67 -6.08 1.82 10.42
CA GLY A 67 -5.96 1.35 9.04
C GLY A 67 -6.52 2.31 8.00
N GLY A 68 -7.11 1.72 6.96
CA GLY A 68 -7.55 2.40 5.76
C GLY A 68 -6.47 2.42 4.68
N LEU A 69 -6.87 2.08 3.46
CA LEU A 69 -6.03 2.09 2.26
C LEU A 69 -6.74 2.87 1.16
N CYS A 70 -5.99 3.65 0.39
CA CYS A 70 -6.51 4.38 -0.76
C CYS A 70 -5.51 4.31 -1.90
N ALA A 71 -5.95 3.82 -3.05
CA ALA A 71 -5.19 3.79 -4.28
C ALA A 71 -5.85 4.77 -5.27
N VAL A 72 -5.06 5.58 -5.96
CA VAL A 72 -5.52 6.52 -6.99
C VAL A 72 -4.55 6.55 -8.16
N TRP A 73 -5.07 6.62 -9.39
CA TRP A 73 -4.25 6.61 -10.61
C TRP A 73 -4.85 7.49 -11.71
N ARG A 74 -4.02 7.78 -12.71
CA ARG A 74 -4.42 8.44 -13.97
C ARG A 74 -4.64 7.38 -15.03
N SER A 75 -5.87 7.20 -15.47
CA SER A 75 -6.28 6.16 -16.42
C SER A 75 -5.65 6.37 -17.80
N GLU A 76 -5.28 7.61 -18.13
CA GLU A 76 -4.48 7.93 -19.32
C GLU A 76 -3.01 7.44 -19.25
N LYS A 77 -2.49 7.11 -18.06
CA LYS A 77 -1.10 6.68 -17.84
C LYS A 77 -0.98 5.24 -17.39
N VAL A 78 -1.96 4.74 -16.65
CA VAL A 78 -1.92 3.43 -16.00
C VAL A 78 -3.27 2.74 -16.15
N ASN A 79 -3.26 1.56 -16.76
CA ASN A 79 -4.39 0.65 -16.71
C ASN A 79 -4.32 -0.16 -15.41
N VAL A 80 -5.40 -0.14 -14.63
CA VAL A 80 -5.49 -0.83 -13.34
C VAL A 80 -6.80 -1.61 -13.28
N ALA A 81 -6.71 -2.92 -13.05
CA ALA A 81 -7.84 -3.76 -12.71
C ALA A 81 -7.72 -4.26 -11.28
N VAL A 82 -8.76 -4.07 -10.48
CA VAL A 82 -8.83 -4.56 -9.10
C VAL A 82 -9.21 -6.03 -9.11
N LEU A 83 -8.27 -6.90 -8.71
CA LEU A 83 -8.48 -8.34 -8.69
C LEU A 83 -9.00 -8.82 -7.33
N LYS A 84 -8.40 -8.33 -6.25
CA LYS A 84 -8.81 -8.64 -4.88
C LYS A 84 -8.47 -7.46 -3.97
N LEU A 85 -9.31 -7.23 -2.97
CA LEU A 85 -9.06 -6.27 -1.91
C LEU A 85 -9.51 -6.87 -0.57
N ASN A 86 -8.79 -6.56 0.49
CA ASN A 86 -9.23 -6.84 1.86
C ASN A 86 -8.66 -5.77 2.80
N ARG A 87 -8.99 -5.82 4.10
CA ARG A 87 -8.52 -4.83 5.09
C ARG A 87 -7.00 -4.61 5.16
N GLN A 88 -6.19 -5.54 4.65
CA GLN A 88 -4.74 -5.55 4.75
C GLN A 88 -4.02 -5.33 3.42
N TYR A 89 -4.68 -5.48 2.28
CA TYR A 89 -4.03 -5.25 0.99
C TYR A 89 -4.98 -4.95 -0.17
N PHE A 90 -4.42 -4.32 -1.19
CA PHE A 90 -4.94 -4.34 -2.55
C PHE A 90 -4.14 -5.31 -3.42
N HIS A 91 -4.81 -6.04 -4.31
CA HIS A 91 -4.20 -6.83 -5.35
C HIS A 91 -4.75 -6.40 -6.71
N PHE A 92 -3.86 -5.90 -7.56
CA PHE A 92 -4.16 -5.29 -8.84
C PHE A 92 -3.46 -6.03 -9.98
N LYS A 93 -4.07 -5.96 -11.17
CA LYS A 93 -3.38 -6.12 -12.44
C LYS A 93 -3.13 -4.74 -13.02
N CYS A 94 -1.87 -4.43 -13.31
CA CYS A 94 -1.43 -3.09 -13.71
C CYS A 94 -0.65 -3.14 -15.03
N SER A 95 -0.73 -2.06 -15.80
CA SER A 95 0.11 -1.82 -16.98
C SER A 95 0.27 -0.32 -17.17
N PHE A 96 1.51 0.17 -17.21
CA PHE A 96 1.76 1.53 -17.69
C PHE A 96 1.62 1.56 -19.21
N VAL A 97 1.26 2.71 -19.79
CA VAL A 97 1.15 2.86 -21.25
C VAL A 97 2.47 2.46 -21.93
N GLY A 98 2.39 1.52 -22.87
CA GLY A 98 3.54 0.99 -23.59
C GLY A 98 4.47 0.08 -22.78
N GLN A 99 4.10 -0.30 -21.56
CA GLN A 99 4.88 -1.20 -20.71
C GLN A 99 4.16 -2.55 -20.51
N PRO A 100 4.89 -3.63 -20.19
CA PRO A 100 4.29 -4.93 -19.90
C PRO A 100 3.33 -4.90 -18.70
N VAL A 101 2.39 -5.84 -18.72
CA VAL A 101 1.48 -6.09 -17.60
C VAL A 101 2.24 -6.73 -16.44
N PHE A 102 1.92 -6.30 -15.22
CA PHE A 102 2.40 -6.89 -13.99
C PHE A 102 1.28 -6.95 -12.94
N LEU A 103 1.47 -7.77 -11.91
CA LEU A 103 0.61 -7.81 -10.74
C LEU A 103 1.21 -6.97 -9.62
N LEU A 104 0.37 -6.27 -8.88
CA LEU A 104 0.78 -5.46 -7.73
C LEU A 104 -0.03 -5.86 -6.51
N THR A 105 0.63 -6.28 -5.45
CA THR A 105 0.04 -6.41 -4.12
C THR A 105 0.57 -5.31 -3.22
N ALA A 106 -0.29 -4.38 -2.82
CA ALA A 106 0.05 -3.28 -1.94
C ALA A 106 -0.52 -3.51 -0.54
N ILE A 107 0.37 -3.64 0.44
CA ILE A 107 0.07 -4.17 1.78
C ILE A 107 0.09 -3.04 2.81
N TYR A 108 -0.83 -3.14 3.77
CA TYR A 108 -0.72 -2.56 5.09
C TYR A 108 -1.11 -3.66 6.11
N ALA A 109 -0.11 -4.34 6.65
CA ALA A 109 -0.34 -5.44 7.56
C ALA A 109 -0.79 -4.91 8.93
N VAL A 110 -1.89 -5.44 9.46
CA VAL A 110 -2.32 -5.10 10.81
C VAL A 110 -1.33 -5.70 11.82
N PRO A 111 -0.90 -4.99 12.87
CA PRO A 111 0.07 -5.49 13.86
C PRO A 111 -0.53 -6.52 14.85
N VAL A 112 -1.43 -7.37 14.37
CA VAL A 112 -2.13 -8.41 15.14
C VAL A 112 -1.71 -9.79 14.62
N PRO A 113 -1.15 -10.69 15.46
CA PRO A 113 -0.52 -11.92 14.99
C PRO A 113 -1.38 -12.83 14.11
N HIS A 114 -2.64 -13.09 14.50
CA HIS A 114 -3.53 -13.96 13.72
C HIS A 114 -3.88 -13.32 12.35
N LEU A 115 -4.10 -12.00 12.31
CA LEU A 115 -4.33 -11.26 11.07
C LEU A 115 -3.12 -11.23 10.15
N LYS A 116 -1.91 -11.23 10.71
CA LYS A 116 -0.70 -11.41 9.92
C LYS A 116 -0.65 -12.82 9.31
N GLN A 117 -1.00 -13.85 10.07
CA GLN A 117 -1.03 -15.21 9.54
C GLN A 117 -2.04 -15.34 8.38
N GLU A 118 -3.23 -14.73 8.51
CA GLU A 118 -4.21 -14.62 7.42
C GLU A 118 -3.61 -13.95 6.18
N LEU A 119 -2.96 -12.78 6.34
CA LEU A 119 -2.28 -12.09 5.23
C LEU A 119 -1.24 -12.97 4.55
N TRP A 120 -0.41 -13.68 5.32
CA TRP A 120 0.61 -14.56 4.74
C TRP A 120 0.01 -15.78 4.03
N ALA A 121 -1.09 -16.33 4.54
CA ALA A 121 -1.81 -17.41 3.85
C ALA A 121 -2.42 -16.92 2.52
N ASP A 122 -2.98 -15.71 2.51
CA ASP A 122 -3.48 -15.05 1.30
C ASP A 122 -2.33 -14.83 0.29
N LEU A 123 -1.17 -14.32 0.73
CA LEU A 123 -0.03 -14.10 -0.15
C LEU A 123 0.52 -15.39 -0.74
N ARG A 124 0.62 -16.48 0.05
CA ARG A 124 1.02 -17.79 -0.47
C ARG A 124 0.04 -18.33 -1.51
N SER A 125 -1.27 -18.16 -1.25
CA SER A 125 -2.31 -18.58 -2.20
C SER A 125 -2.25 -17.78 -3.50
N LEU A 126 -1.98 -16.47 -3.42
CA LEU A 126 -1.72 -15.65 -4.59
C LEU A 126 -0.46 -16.12 -5.33
N ALA A 127 0.66 -16.30 -4.63
CA ALA A 127 1.93 -16.73 -5.21
C ALA A 127 1.79 -18.04 -6.00
N ALA A 128 1.01 -18.99 -5.50
CA ALA A 128 0.76 -20.27 -6.17
C ALA A 128 -0.01 -20.14 -7.50
N LEU A 129 -0.70 -19.03 -7.74
CA LEU A 129 -1.52 -18.77 -8.93
C LEU A 129 -0.88 -17.76 -9.90
N ILE A 130 0.27 -17.20 -9.54
CA ILE A 130 0.90 -16.11 -10.27
C ILE A 130 2.00 -16.65 -11.19
N PHE A 131 1.81 -16.45 -12.50
CA PHE A 131 2.75 -16.83 -13.56
C PHE A 131 3.27 -15.62 -14.35
N SER A 132 3.16 -14.42 -13.78
CA SER A 132 3.52 -13.14 -14.41
C SER A 132 4.35 -12.30 -13.44
N PRO A 133 5.06 -11.25 -13.91
CA PRO A 133 5.80 -10.36 -13.02
C PRO A 133 4.91 -9.84 -11.89
N TRP A 134 5.38 -9.99 -10.64
CA TRP A 134 4.62 -9.65 -9.46
C TRP A 134 5.45 -8.80 -8.51
N VAL A 135 4.87 -7.67 -8.13
CA VAL A 135 5.44 -6.72 -7.19
C VAL A 135 4.61 -6.77 -5.91
N VAL A 136 5.29 -6.98 -4.79
CA VAL A 136 4.71 -6.82 -3.46
C VAL A 136 5.36 -5.61 -2.79
N VAL A 137 4.53 -4.67 -2.33
CA VAL A 137 5.00 -3.43 -1.69
C VAL A 137 4.18 -3.15 -0.45
N GLY A 138 4.75 -2.43 0.50
CA GLY A 138 3.97 -1.77 1.54
C GLY A 138 4.59 -1.90 2.91
N ASP A 139 3.75 -1.71 3.92
CA ASP A 139 4.12 -1.77 5.33
C ASP A 139 3.67 -3.11 5.92
N PHE A 140 4.64 -4.00 6.19
CA PHE A 140 4.39 -5.31 6.77
C PHE A 140 4.30 -5.28 8.30
N ASN A 141 4.61 -4.13 8.93
CA ASN A 141 4.68 -3.97 10.38
C ASN A 141 5.53 -5.06 11.08
N ASP A 142 6.50 -5.65 10.37
CA ASP A 142 7.51 -6.58 10.88
C ASP A 142 8.89 -6.06 10.45
N ILE A 143 9.90 -6.52 11.16
CA ILE A 143 11.31 -6.18 10.91
C ILE A 143 12.02 -7.40 10.34
N ALA A 144 12.71 -7.22 9.22
CA ALA A 144 13.51 -8.26 8.58
C ALA A 144 14.90 -8.40 9.17
N SER A 145 15.43 -7.35 9.79
CA SER A 145 16.77 -7.37 10.40
C SER A 145 16.82 -6.45 11.62
N MET A 146 17.85 -6.64 12.47
CA MET A 146 18.10 -5.74 13.60
C MET A 146 18.42 -4.32 13.10
N ASP A 147 19.02 -4.22 11.91
CA ASP A 147 19.49 -2.96 11.32
C ASP A 147 18.34 -2.07 10.83
N GLU A 148 17.12 -2.62 10.68
CA GLU A 148 15.92 -1.84 10.32
C GLU A 148 15.42 -0.97 11.48
N ARG A 149 15.93 -1.18 12.70
CA ARG A 149 15.41 -0.50 13.88
C ARG A 149 16.51 0.11 14.74
N ILE A 150 16.50 1.44 14.81
CA ILE A 150 17.35 2.21 15.72
C ILE A 150 16.57 2.47 17.02
N GLY A 151 16.82 1.65 18.05
CA GLY A 151 16.30 1.84 19.42
C GLY A 151 15.05 1.03 19.84
N GLY A 152 14.74 1.07 21.14
CA GLY A 152 13.64 0.36 21.83
C GLY A 152 13.99 -1.07 22.28
N SER A 153 13.02 -1.81 22.86
CA SER A 153 13.23 -3.17 23.40
C SER A 153 13.76 -4.16 22.37
N SER A 154 14.59 -5.10 22.81
CA SER A 154 15.21 -6.14 21.99
C SER A 154 14.17 -6.78 21.04
N PRO A 155 14.41 -6.72 19.72
CA PRO A 155 13.62 -7.45 18.75
C PRO A 155 13.46 -8.92 19.11
N ASN A 156 12.27 -9.46 18.86
CA ASN A 156 12.06 -10.90 19.03
C ASN A 156 12.65 -11.60 17.80
N GLU A 157 13.82 -12.21 17.97
CA GLU A 157 14.56 -12.92 16.91
C GLU A 157 13.70 -13.98 16.19
N SER A 158 12.81 -14.66 16.92
CA SER A 158 11.88 -15.63 16.35
C SER A 158 10.91 -14.97 15.36
N ARG A 159 10.42 -13.76 15.66
CA ARG A 159 9.53 -13.00 14.75
C ARG A 159 10.28 -12.50 13.51
N MET A 160 11.53 -12.09 13.67
CA MET A 160 12.38 -11.67 12.53
C MET A 160 12.68 -12.83 11.60
N LYS A 161 13.12 -13.98 12.14
CA LYS A 161 13.36 -15.19 11.35
C LYS A 161 12.09 -15.62 10.62
N THR A 162 10.95 -15.60 11.31
CA THR A 162 9.65 -15.89 10.70
C THR A 162 9.29 -14.93 9.57
N PHE A 163 9.66 -13.65 9.64
CA PHE A 163 9.42 -12.70 8.56
C PHE A 163 10.37 -12.93 7.37
N GLN A 164 11.66 -13.17 7.64
CA GLN A 164 12.65 -13.52 6.63
C GLN A 164 12.27 -14.79 5.86
N ASP A 165 11.77 -15.82 6.55
CA ASP A 165 11.33 -17.08 5.92
C ASP A 165 10.11 -16.90 4.99
N ARG A 166 9.48 -15.71 4.97
CA ARG A 166 8.23 -15.43 4.25
C ARG A 166 8.39 -14.44 3.08
N ILE A 167 9.53 -13.76 2.98
CA ILE A 167 9.85 -12.81 1.89
C ILE A 167 10.86 -13.42 0.92
#